data_AF-A0A931RVT6-F1
#
_entry.id   AF-A0A931RVT6-F1
#
_cell.length_a   1.000
_cell.length_b   1.000
_cell.length_c   1.000
_cell.angle_alpha   90.00
_cell.angle_beta   90.00
_cell.angle_gamma   90.00
#
_symmetry.space_group_name_H-M   'P 1'
#
loop_
_entity.id
_entity.type
_entity.pdbx_description
1 polymer ?
#
loop_
_entity_poly.entity_id
_entity_poly.type
_entity_poly.pdbx_seq_one_letter_code
_entity_poly.pdbx_strand_id
1 'polypeptide(L)'
;MRNPIIKNSGFTLIEIIIAISILSGIIFVVSMFGLDIFDLQIFLGDIFVVQQEITATLTEMGIEVRAMGPSANGSYPVESASTTSFVYYSDMDGDGSFERIRYFVVGNVLRKGVIKPVGNPATYPLADEVTRDVVRDLILPPVADQPLFSYHDGNYTGTQEPMSEPVDINRIRLIKVVITADKTPQDNLGRFDYSSLMLIRNLRNI
;
A
#
# COMPACT_ATOMS: atom_id res chain seq x y z
N MET A 1 -34.24 39.29 -65.83
CA MET A 1 -33.52 38.37 -64.92
C MET A 1 -34.55 37.76 -63.97
N ARG A 2 -34.77 36.44 -64.01
CA ARG A 2 -35.80 35.75 -63.22
C ARG A 2 -35.12 35.15 -61.99
N ASN A 3 -35.41 35.68 -60.80
CA ASN A 3 -34.90 35.11 -59.55
C ASN A 3 -35.47 33.71 -59.33
N PRO A 4 -34.64 32.70 -59.00
CA PRO A 4 -35.15 31.39 -58.62
C PRO A 4 -35.89 31.51 -57.28
N ILE A 5 -37.14 31.04 -57.25
CA ILE A 5 -37.94 30.93 -56.02
C ILE A 5 -37.33 29.78 -55.21
N ILE A 6 -36.74 30.09 -54.06
CA ILE A 6 -36.27 29.05 -53.14
C ILE A 6 -37.50 28.46 -52.44
N LYS A 7 -37.76 27.17 -52.71
CA LYS A 7 -38.88 26.42 -52.12
C LYS A 7 -38.45 25.93 -50.73
N ASN A 8 -38.94 26.57 -49.67
CA ASN A 8 -38.75 26.07 -48.31
C ASN A 8 -39.65 24.83 -48.11
N SER A 9 -39.02 23.67 -47.99
CA SER A 9 -39.70 22.39 -47.73
C SER A 9 -39.74 22.16 -46.22
N GLY A 10 -40.93 21.93 -45.66
CA GLY A 10 -41.12 21.61 -44.23
C GLY A 10 -40.88 20.12 -43.95
N PHE A 11 -40.61 19.78 -42.69
CA PHE A 11 -40.43 18.39 -42.26
C PHE A 11 -41.75 17.65 -42.17
N THR A 12 -41.74 16.37 -42.55
CA THR A 12 -42.87 15.47 -42.37
C THR A 12 -42.93 14.94 -40.93
N LEU A 13 -44.13 14.57 -40.46
CA LEU A 13 -44.30 14.00 -39.11
C LEU A 13 -43.47 12.72 -38.92
N ILE A 14 -43.37 11.90 -39.97
CA ILE A 14 -42.61 10.65 -39.94
C ILE A 14 -41.10 10.89 -39.83
N GLU A 15 -40.56 11.91 -40.53
CA GLU A 15 -39.15 12.30 -40.38
C GLU A 15 -38.84 12.76 -38.95
N ILE A 16 -39.75 13.49 -38.31
CA ILE A 16 -39.58 13.94 -36.92
C ILE A 16 -39.52 12.74 -35.97
N ILE A 17 -40.41 11.75 -36.13
CA ILE A 17 -40.42 10.54 -35.29
C ILE A 17 -39.14 9.73 -35.46
N ILE A 18 -38.69 9.55 -36.71
CA ILE A 18 -37.43 8.84 -37.00
C ILE A 18 -36.24 9.60 -36.41
N ALA A 19 -36.18 10.92 -36.58
CA ALA A 19 -35.12 11.75 -36.04
C ALA A 19 -35.04 11.69 -34.51
N ILE A 20 -36.18 11.76 -33.81
CA ILE A 20 -36.23 11.62 -32.33
C ILE A 20 -35.80 10.23 -31.88
N SER A 21 -36.20 9.19 -32.62
CA SER A 21 -35.82 7.80 -32.30
C SER A 21 -34.31 7.58 -32.43
N ILE A 22 -33.71 8.09 -33.50
CA ILE A 22 -32.25 8.03 -33.70
C ILE A 22 -31.52 8.86 -32.64
N LEU A 23 -31.99 10.09 -32.38
CA LEU A 23 -31.37 10.98 -31.40
C LEU A 23 -31.40 10.40 -29.98
N SER A 24 -32.54 9.87 -29.55
CA SER A 24 -32.68 9.23 -28.24
C SER A 24 -31.80 7.97 -28.11
N GLY A 25 -31.70 7.17 -29.18
CA GLY A 25 -30.77 6.03 -29.21
C GLY A 25 -29.30 6.44 -29.05
N ILE A 26 -28.88 7.50 -29.73
CA ILE A 26 -27.51 8.04 -29.60
C ILE A 26 -27.27 8.55 -28.17
N ILE A 27 -28.18 9.34 -27.62
CA ILE A 27 -28.06 9.86 -26.25
C ILE A 27 -27.96 8.71 -25.24
N PHE A 28 -28.75 7.65 -25.42
CA PHE A 28 -28.71 6.47 -24.55
C PHE A 28 -27.35 5.77 -24.58
N VAL A 29 -26.81 5.50 -25.77
CA VAL A 29 -25.48 4.87 -25.92
C VAL A 29 -24.37 5.75 -25.34
N VAL A 30 -24.39 7.05 -25.63
CA VAL A 30 -23.41 8.00 -25.08
C VAL A 30 -23.51 8.10 -23.56
N SER A 31 -24.71 8.02 -22.99
CA SER A 31 -24.91 8.07 -21.54
C SER A 31 -24.36 6.83 -20.85
N MET A 32 -24.61 5.63 -21.39
CA MET A 32 -24.02 4.39 -20.87
C MET A 32 -22.49 4.46 -20.91
N PHE A 33 -21.92 4.81 -22.06
CA PHE A 33 -20.48 4.94 -22.22
C PHE A 33 -19.87 5.97 -21.26
N GLY A 34 -20.59 7.07 -20.99
CA GLY A 34 -20.18 8.06 -20.00
C GLY A 34 -20.07 7.47 -18.60
N LEU A 35 -21.06 6.70 -18.15
CA LEU A 35 -21.04 6.04 -16.84
C LEU A 35 -19.89 5.02 -16.74
N ASP A 36 -19.69 4.22 -17.78
CA ASP A 36 -18.59 3.24 -17.83
C ASP A 36 -17.20 3.91 -17.68
N ILE A 37 -17.00 5.08 -18.31
CA ILE A 37 -15.77 5.86 -18.15
C ILE A 37 -15.60 6.35 -16.71
N PHE A 38 -16.66 6.83 -16.07
CA PHE A 38 -16.58 7.33 -14.70
C PHE A 38 -16.22 6.21 -13.72
N ASP A 39 -16.82 5.04 -13.85
CA ASP A 39 -16.52 3.88 -13.01
C ASP A 39 -15.07 3.43 -13.21
N LEU A 40 -14.61 3.36 -14.46
CA LEU A 40 -13.22 3.06 -14.78
C LEU A 40 -12.25 4.09 -14.19
N GLN A 41 -12.57 5.38 -14.25
CA GLN A 41 -11.72 6.44 -13.71
C GLN A 41 -11.60 6.34 -12.19
N ILE A 42 -12.70 6.08 -11.48
CA ILE A 42 -12.68 5.89 -10.02
C ILE A 42 -11.84 4.67 -9.66
N PHE A 43 -12.07 3.54 -10.35
CA PHE A 43 -11.32 2.30 -10.14
C PHE A 43 -9.81 2.50 -10.34
N LEU A 44 -9.40 3.11 -11.47
CA LEU A 44 -7.99 3.37 -11.75
C LEU A 44 -7.38 4.33 -10.72
N GLY A 45 -8.11 5.37 -10.32
CA GLY A 45 -7.66 6.32 -9.30
C GLY A 45 -7.35 5.64 -7.97
N ASP A 46 -8.24 4.74 -7.54
CA ASP A 46 -8.10 3.98 -6.31
C ASP A 46 -6.88 3.04 -6.34
N ILE A 47 -6.65 2.36 -7.46
CA ILE A 47 -5.47 1.52 -7.67
C ILE A 47 -4.17 2.33 -7.54
N PHE A 48 -4.10 3.50 -8.18
CA PHE A 48 -2.90 4.32 -8.15
C PHE A 48 -2.57 4.82 -6.75
N VAL A 49 -3.59 5.18 -5.96
CA VAL A 49 -3.40 5.61 -4.57
C VAL A 49 -2.79 4.49 -3.74
N VAL A 50 -3.38 3.29 -3.79
CA VAL A 50 -2.88 2.11 -3.03
C VAL A 50 -1.46 1.75 -3.46
N GLN A 51 -1.19 1.72 -4.77
CA GLN A 51 0.16 1.45 -5.29
C GLN A 51 1.20 2.47 -4.78
N GLN A 52 0.82 3.75 -4.73
CA GLN A 52 1.72 4.80 -4.25
C GLN A 52 1.96 4.69 -2.74
N GLU A 53 0.92 4.41 -1.94
CA GLU A 53 1.04 4.14 -0.50
C GLU A 53 2.00 2.98 -0.22
N ILE A 54 1.84 1.86 -0.94
CA ILE A 54 2.69 0.68 -0.80
C ILE A 54 4.14 1.00 -1.18
N THR A 55 4.35 1.61 -2.35
CA THR A 55 5.70 1.91 -2.84
C THR A 55 6.44 2.87 -1.92
N ALA A 56 5.75 3.91 -1.42
CA ALA A 56 6.30 4.84 -0.46
C ALA A 56 6.67 4.12 0.86
N THR A 57 5.76 3.29 1.37
CA THR A 57 5.97 2.52 2.60
C THR A 57 7.14 1.54 2.50
N LEU A 58 7.24 0.78 1.40
CA LEU A 58 8.34 -0.18 1.20
C LEU A 58 9.69 0.53 1.02
N THR A 59 9.70 1.70 0.37
CA THR A 59 10.92 2.50 0.22
C THR A 59 11.39 3.04 1.56
N GLU A 60 10.48 3.63 2.33
CA GLU A 60 10.75 4.17 3.67
C GLU A 60 11.22 3.07 4.63
N MET A 61 10.48 1.98 4.74
CA MET A 61 10.85 0.82 5.55
C MET A 61 12.19 0.22 5.11
N GLY A 62 12.47 0.18 3.80
CA GLY A 62 13.75 -0.28 3.28
C GLY A 62 14.94 0.61 3.69
N ILE A 63 14.74 1.92 3.86
CA ILE A 63 15.77 2.83 4.39
C ILE A 63 15.98 2.55 5.88
N GLU A 64 14.90 2.46 6.64
CA GLU A 64 14.93 2.24 8.10
C GLU A 64 15.51 0.88 8.47
N VAL A 65 15.07 -0.20 7.83
CA VAL A 65 15.59 -1.55 8.08
C VAL A 65 17.09 -1.64 7.81
N ARG A 66 17.60 -0.87 6.83
CA ARG A 66 19.05 -0.78 6.57
C ARG A 66 19.81 0.02 7.62
N ALA A 67 19.15 0.99 8.27
CA ALA A 67 19.71 1.83 9.32
C ALA A 67 19.45 1.30 10.74
N MET A 68 18.85 0.12 10.87
CA MET A 68 18.61 -0.54 12.15
C MET A 68 19.89 -0.70 12.97
N GLY A 69 19.82 -0.40 14.27
CA GLY A 69 20.94 -0.54 15.17
C GLY A 69 20.47 -0.63 16.62
N PRO A 70 21.39 -0.77 17.58
CA PRO A 70 21.03 -0.83 18.99
C PRO A 70 20.27 0.43 19.38
N SER A 71 19.25 0.28 20.20
CA SER A 71 18.51 1.42 20.73
C SER A 71 19.43 2.38 21.51
N ALA A 72 18.98 3.61 21.75
CA ALA A 72 19.72 4.60 22.52
C ALA A 72 20.02 4.18 23.98
N ASN A 73 19.35 3.15 24.49
CA ASN A 73 19.62 2.57 25.82
C ASN A 73 20.44 1.26 25.78
N GLY A 74 20.90 0.84 24.59
CA GLY A 74 21.71 -0.36 24.40
C GLY A 74 20.92 -1.67 24.19
N SER A 75 19.59 -1.61 24.11
CA SER A 75 18.77 -2.78 23.74
C SER A 75 19.02 -3.25 22.30
N TYR A 76 18.75 -4.54 22.06
CA TYR A 76 18.91 -5.19 20.76
C TYR A 76 18.09 -4.48 19.66
N PRO A 77 18.57 -4.43 18.39
CA PRO A 77 17.91 -3.66 17.32
C PRO A 77 16.47 -4.10 17.00
N VAL A 78 16.13 -5.36 17.21
CA VAL A 78 14.75 -5.87 17.05
C VAL A 78 14.13 -6.03 18.43
N GLU A 79 12.99 -5.40 18.67
CA GLU A 79 12.26 -5.57 19.94
C GLU A 79 11.23 -6.70 19.85
N SER A 80 10.46 -6.73 18.75
CA SER A 80 9.49 -7.81 18.50
C SER A 80 9.24 -8.01 17.02
N ALA A 81 8.96 -9.25 16.66
CA ALA A 81 8.72 -9.71 15.31
C ALA A 81 7.52 -10.64 15.30
N SER A 82 6.55 -10.38 14.42
CA SER A 82 5.39 -11.23 14.16
C SER A 82 4.94 -11.07 12.72
N THR A 83 4.04 -11.92 12.25
CA THR A 83 3.49 -11.83 10.89
C THR A 83 2.74 -10.52 10.58
N THR A 84 2.24 -9.79 11.58
CA THR A 84 1.43 -8.57 11.40
C THR A 84 1.94 -7.35 12.16
N SER A 85 3.04 -7.50 12.89
CA SER A 85 3.69 -6.39 13.57
C SER A 85 5.20 -6.58 13.63
N PHE A 86 5.93 -5.48 13.49
CA PHE A 86 7.37 -5.47 13.58
C PHE A 86 7.82 -4.22 14.33
N VAL A 87 8.57 -4.40 15.40
CA VAL A 87 9.09 -3.33 16.25
C VAL A 87 10.61 -3.42 16.29
N TYR A 88 11.26 -2.32 15.95
CA TYR A 88 12.71 -2.24 15.89
C TYR A 88 13.20 -0.83 16.17
N TYR A 89 14.51 -0.72 16.36
CA TYR A 89 15.21 0.54 16.54
C TYR A 89 16.02 0.87 15.31
N SER A 90 15.91 2.10 14.84
CA SER A 90 16.62 2.60 13.66
C SER A 90 16.91 4.08 13.82
N ASP A 91 18.03 4.50 13.25
CA ASP A 91 18.32 5.91 13.00
C ASP A 91 17.55 6.33 11.74
N MET A 92 16.38 6.95 11.93
CA MET A 92 15.46 7.26 10.82
C MET A 92 15.92 8.47 9.99
N ASP A 93 16.56 9.46 10.61
CA ASP A 93 16.97 10.71 9.99
C ASP A 93 18.50 10.88 9.83
N GLY A 94 19.29 9.91 10.31
CA GLY A 94 20.74 9.90 10.18
C GLY A 94 21.44 10.82 11.20
N ASP A 95 20.76 11.19 12.29
CA ASP A 95 21.28 12.12 13.30
C ASP A 95 22.06 11.42 14.43
N GLY A 96 22.10 10.08 14.42
CA GLY A 96 22.76 9.26 15.43
C GLY A 96 21.89 8.91 16.65
N SER A 97 20.64 9.37 16.68
CA SER A 97 19.62 8.94 17.62
C SER A 97 18.85 7.75 17.04
N PHE A 98 18.56 6.75 17.87
CA PHE A 98 17.81 5.57 17.42
C PHE A 98 16.36 5.69 17.90
N GLU A 99 15.43 5.91 16.98
CA GLU A 99 13.99 5.88 17.25
C GLU A 99 13.48 4.45 17.38
N ARG A 100 12.44 4.28 18.20
CA ARG A 100 11.64 3.05 18.21
C ARG A 100 10.56 3.15 17.14
N ILE A 101 10.66 2.30 16.13
CA ILE A 101 9.73 2.24 15.01
C ILE A 101 8.87 0.99 15.15
N ARG A 102 7.56 1.13 14.95
CA ARG A 102 6.59 0.05 15.00
C ARG A 102 5.71 0.06 13.76
N TYR A 103 5.79 -0.97 12.95
CA TYR A 103 4.77 -1.25 11.93
C TYR A 103 3.78 -2.27 12.46
N PHE A 104 2.50 -2.02 12.32
CA PHE A 104 1.45 -2.87 12.87
C PHE A 104 0.15 -2.72 12.12
N VAL A 105 -0.59 -3.82 12.00
CA VAL A 105 -1.92 -3.81 11.39
C VAL A 105 -2.98 -3.45 12.44
N VAL A 106 -3.88 -2.53 12.09
CA VAL A 106 -5.15 -2.31 12.79
C VAL A 106 -6.29 -2.47 11.80
N GLY A 107 -7.11 -3.51 11.97
CA GLY A 107 -8.15 -3.85 10.99
C GLY A 107 -7.53 -4.24 9.65
N ASN A 108 -7.79 -3.42 8.62
CA ASN A 108 -7.23 -3.54 7.26
C ASN A 108 -6.23 -2.42 6.93
N VAL A 109 -5.68 -1.73 7.94
CA VAL A 109 -4.75 -0.62 7.72
C VAL A 109 -3.39 -0.95 8.35
N LEU A 110 -2.32 -0.83 7.56
CA LEU A 110 -0.96 -0.80 8.07
C LEU A 110 -0.69 0.57 8.66
N ARG A 111 -0.22 0.60 9.89
CA ARG A 111 0.13 1.83 10.61
C ARG A 111 1.59 1.79 11.00
N LYS A 112 2.22 2.96 11.00
CA LYS A 112 3.57 3.21 11.50
C LYS A 112 3.47 4.07 12.75
N GLY A 113 4.08 3.60 13.84
CA GLY A 113 4.32 4.34 15.07
C GLY A 113 5.80 4.67 15.22
N VAL A 114 6.11 5.86 15.71
CA VAL A 114 7.48 6.31 15.99
C VAL A 114 7.54 6.92 17.38
N ILE A 115 8.55 6.53 18.16
CA ILE A 115 8.86 7.13 19.47
C ILE A 115 10.32 7.57 19.45
N LYS A 116 10.56 8.86 19.72
CA LYS A 116 11.91 9.40 19.89
C LYS A 116 12.45 9.07 21.30
N PRO A 117 13.74 8.78 21.44
CA PRO A 117 14.34 8.54 22.75
C PRO A 117 14.31 9.82 23.59
N VAL A 118 14.00 9.70 24.88
CA VAL A 118 14.00 10.82 25.84
C VAL A 118 14.76 10.47 27.11
N GLY A 119 15.44 11.46 27.69
CA GLY A 119 16.18 11.34 28.95
C GLY A 119 17.57 10.73 28.83
N ASN A 120 18.28 10.66 29.96
CA ASN A 120 19.59 10.04 30.12
C ASN A 120 19.60 9.23 31.44
N PRO A 121 19.48 7.88 31.43
CA PRO A 121 19.47 7.00 30.26
C PRO A 121 18.21 7.16 29.39
N ALA A 122 18.35 6.86 28.10
CA ALA A 122 17.28 7.01 27.13
C ALA A 122 16.11 6.06 27.42
N THR A 123 14.88 6.56 27.25
CA THR A 123 13.62 5.83 27.41
C THR A 123 12.70 6.09 26.21
N TYR A 124 11.73 5.20 26.00
CA TYR A 124 10.75 5.28 24.90
C TYR A 124 9.32 5.20 25.46
N PRO A 125 8.75 6.30 25.98
CA PRO A 125 7.41 6.30 26.53
C PRO A 125 6.36 6.03 25.45
N LEU A 126 5.51 5.02 25.65
CA LEU A 126 4.44 4.67 24.69
C LEU A 126 3.41 5.81 24.50
N ALA A 127 3.29 6.71 25.48
CA ALA A 127 2.44 7.88 25.38
C ALA A 127 2.91 8.89 24.31
N ASP A 128 4.18 8.83 23.92
CA ASP A 128 4.78 9.70 22.92
C ASP A 128 4.76 9.07 21.51
N GLU A 129 4.08 7.92 21.32
CA GLU A 129 3.97 7.25 20.03
C GLU A 129 3.17 8.09 19.04
N VAL A 130 3.85 8.62 18.02
CA VAL A 130 3.20 9.29 16.90
C VAL A 130 2.86 8.23 15.85
N THR A 131 1.57 7.97 15.68
CA THR A 131 1.08 6.99 14.69
C THR A 131 0.53 7.66 13.44
N ARG A 132 0.77 7.06 12.27
CA ARG A 132 0.11 7.41 11.01
C ARG A 132 -0.22 6.16 10.20
N ASP A 133 -1.22 6.27 9.34
CA ASP A 133 -1.57 5.23 8.39
C ASP A 133 -0.57 5.27 7.23
N VAL A 134 -0.15 4.10 6.76
CA VAL A 134 0.86 3.99 5.69
C VAL A 134 0.36 3.22 4.48
N VAL A 135 -0.50 2.21 4.69
CA VAL A 135 -1.19 1.50 3.62
C VAL A 135 -2.60 1.16 4.09
N ARG A 136 -3.60 1.48 3.28
CA ARG A 136 -5.01 1.11 3.53
C ARG A 136 -5.42 -0.11 2.72
N ASP A 137 -6.58 -0.65 3.08
CA ASP A 137 -7.23 -1.75 2.36
C ASP A 137 -6.37 -3.01 2.22
N LEU A 138 -5.60 -3.31 3.26
CA LEU A 138 -4.80 -4.54 3.36
C LEU A 138 -5.68 -5.79 3.32
N ILE A 139 -5.21 -6.78 2.58
CA ILE A 139 -5.71 -8.15 2.65
C ILE A 139 -4.69 -8.97 3.43
N LEU A 140 -5.17 -9.70 4.43
CA LEU A 140 -4.36 -10.55 5.31
C LEU A 140 -4.74 -12.03 5.16
N PRO A 141 -3.86 -12.95 5.59
CA PRO A 141 -4.22 -14.37 5.68
C PRO A 141 -5.48 -14.60 6.51
N PRO A 142 -6.33 -15.58 6.16
CA PRO A 142 -6.13 -16.60 5.11
C PRO A 142 -6.54 -16.16 3.70
N VAL A 143 -6.99 -14.91 3.50
CA VAL A 143 -7.40 -14.41 2.18
C VAL A 143 -6.15 -14.08 1.33
N ALA A 144 -5.13 -13.50 1.95
CA ALA A 144 -3.81 -13.36 1.35
C ALA A 144 -3.01 -14.68 1.45
N ASP A 145 -2.23 -14.98 0.42
CA ASP A 145 -1.43 -16.20 0.32
C ASP A 145 -0.16 -16.16 1.18
N GLN A 146 0.25 -14.97 1.61
CA GLN A 146 1.49 -14.72 2.34
C GLN A 146 1.24 -13.79 3.54
N PRO A 147 1.96 -13.97 4.66
CA PRO A 147 1.94 -13.02 5.76
C PRO A 147 2.62 -11.70 5.37
N LEU A 148 2.25 -10.61 6.06
CA LEU A 148 2.80 -9.28 5.82
C LEU A 148 4.31 -9.24 6.09
N PHE A 149 4.74 -9.81 7.20
CA PHE A 149 6.15 -9.95 7.57
C PHE A 149 6.57 -11.41 7.60
N SER A 150 7.72 -11.69 7.02
CA SER A 150 8.41 -12.99 7.06
C SER A 150 9.88 -12.76 7.39
N TYR A 151 10.45 -13.62 8.23
CA TYR A 151 11.80 -13.44 8.76
C TYR A 151 12.69 -14.61 8.36
N HIS A 152 13.94 -14.32 8.02
CA HIS A 152 14.93 -15.34 7.69
C HIS A 152 16.26 -15.09 8.40
N ASP A 153 16.99 -16.18 8.62
CA ASP A 153 18.32 -16.15 9.19
C ASP A 153 19.42 -15.94 8.14
N GLY A 154 20.67 -15.92 8.59
CA GLY A 154 21.83 -15.67 7.72
C GLY A 154 22.10 -16.76 6.67
N ASN A 155 21.42 -17.91 6.74
CA ASN A 155 21.57 -19.01 5.78
C ASN A 155 20.62 -18.90 4.58
N TYR A 156 19.79 -17.86 4.53
CA TYR A 156 18.84 -17.65 3.44
C TYR A 156 19.56 -17.40 2.11
N THR A 157 19.28 -18.25 1.12
CA THR A 157 19.79 -18.16 -0.25
C THR A 157 18.67 -17.88 -1.26
N GLY A 158 17.44 -17.62 -0.81
CA GLY A 158 16.30 -17.28 -1.67
C GLY A 158 15.21 -18.35 -1.78
N THR A 159 15.41 -19.54 -1.19
CA THR A 159 14.50 -20.68 -1.37
C THR A 159 14.03 -21.30 -0.06
N GLN A 160 14.58 -20.87 1.08
CA GLN A 160 14.24 -21.39 2.39
C GLN A 160 12.92 -20.78 2.88
N GLU A 161 12.16 -21.59 3.62
CA GLU A 161 10.94 -21.12 4.28
C GLU A 161 11.23 -20.05 5.34
N PRO A 162 10.24 -19.18 5.64
CA PRO A 162 10.32 -18.25 6.76
C PRO A 162 10.52 -18.98 8.10
N MET A 163 11.11 -18.27 9.07
CA MET A 163 11.18 -18.74 10.45
C MET A 163 9.77 -18.96 11.02
N SER A 164 9.58 -20.04 11.77
CA SER A 164 8.32 -20.36 12.43
C SER A 164 8.08 -19.46 13.65
N GLU A 165 6.81 -19.15 13.91
CA GLU A 165 6.40 -18.43 15.12
C GLU A 165 6.49 -19.33 16.37
N PRO A 166 6.94 -18.81 17.53
CA PRO A 166 7.43 -17.44 17.77
C PRO A 166 8.84 -17.23 17.18
N VAL A 167 9.04 -16.11 16.49
CA VAL A 167 10.31 -15.80 15.83
C VAL A 167 11.41 -15.47 16.85
N ASP A 168 12.56 -16.15 16.74
CA ASP A 168 13.76 -15.79 17.50
C ASP A 168 14.43 -14.54 16.90
N ILE A 169 14.22 -13.40 17.55
CA ILE A 169 14.71 -12.08 17.13
C ILE A 169 16.24 -12.02 16.98
N ASN A 170 17.00 -12.86 17.70
CA ASN A 170 18.46 -12.84 17.64
C ASN A 170 19.01 -13.47 16.35
N ARG A 171 18.20 -14.32 15.70
CA ARG A 171 18.56 -15.01 14.46
C ARG A 171 18.14 -14.27 13.20
N ILE A 172 17.30 -13.24 13.31
CA ILE A 172 16.82 -12.46 12.17
C ILE A 172 18.01 -11.77 11.49
N ARG A 173 18.14 -11.98 10.17
CA ARG A 173 19.12 -11.31 9.30
C ARG A 173 18.48 -10.68 8.07
N LEU A 174 17.38 -11.26 7.61
CA LEU A 174 16.56 -10.70 6.53
C LEU A 174 15.10 -10.61 6.94
N ILE A 175 14.43 -9.63 6.36
CA ILE A 175 12.99 -9.43 6.52
C ILE A 175 12.41 -9.34 5.11
N LYS A 176 11.45 -10.21 4.82
CA LYS A 176 10.64 -10.16 3.61
C LYS A 176 9.30 -9.53 3.99
N VAL A 177 8.95 -8.46 3.28
CA VAL A 177 7.71 -7.72 3.49
C VAL A 177 6.85 -7.87 2.25
N VAL A 178 5.66 -8.44 2.41
CA VAL A 178 4.70 -8.65 1.33
C VAL A 178 3.44 -7.89 1.67
N ILE A 179 3.15 -6.82 0.93
CA ILE A 179 1.96 -6.02 1.12
C ILE A 179 0.98 -6.36 -0.01
N THR A 180 -0.14 -6.95 0.39
CA THR A 180 -1.31 -7.16 -0.48
C THR A 180 -2.40 -6.20 -0.05
N ALA A 181 -2.92 -5.41 -0.99
CA ALA A 181 -4.05 -4.52 -0.74
C ALA A 181 -4.98 -4.46 -1.96
N ASP A 182 -6.26 -4.32 -1.68
CA ASP A 182 -7.31 -4.14 -2.69
C ASP A 182 -8.51 -3.42 -2.06
N LYS A 183 -8.91 -2.31 -2.67
CA LYS A 183 -10.06 -1.51 -2.23
C LYS A 183 -11.40 -2.15 -2.62
N THR A 184 -11.42 -3.02 -3.63
CA THR A 184 -12.62 -3.72 -4.11
C THR A 184 -12.43 -5.24 -4.06
N PRO A 185 -12.44 -5.87 -2.87
CA PRO A 185 -12.11 -7.28 -2.68
C PRO A 185 -13.13 -8.28 -3.27
N GLN A 186 -14.14 -7.81 -3.99
CA GLN A 186 -15.19 -8.65 -4.62
C GLN A 186 -14.78 -9.19 -6.00
N ASP A 187 -13.74 -8.63 -6.63
CA ASP A 187 -13.23 -9.11 -7.92
C ASP A 187 -11.72 -9.36 -7.84
N ASN A 188 -11.32 -10.64 -7.92
CA ASN A 188 -9.92 -11.06 -7.83
C ASN A 188 -9.03 -10.45 -8.94
N LEU A 189 -9.62 -9.80 -9.95
CA LEU A 189 -8.93 -9.10 -11.02
C LEU A 189 -8.28 -7.76 -10.57
N GLY A 190 -8.61 -7.25 -9.38
CA GLY A 190 -8.08 -5.99 -8.81
C GLY A 190 -6.97 -6.14 -7.76
N ARG A 191 -6.58 -7.38 -7.40
CA ARG A 191 -5.62 -7.61 -6.32
C ARG A 191 -4.18 -7.36 -6.78
N PHE A 192 -3.50 -6.46 -6.07
CA PHE A 192 -2.07 -6.22 -6.27
C PHE A 192 -1.25 -6.79 -5.11
N ASP A 193 -0.30 -7.65 -5.43
CA ASP A 193 0.71 -8.16 -4.51
C ASP A 193 2.04 -7.45 -4.75
N TYR A 194 2.48 -6.62 -3.80
CA TYR A 194 3.80 -6.01 -3.83
C TYR A 194 4.69 -6.65 -2.79
N SER A 195 5.89 -7.05 -3.18
CA SER A 195 6.87 -7.64 -2.27
C SER A 195 8.20 -6.90 -2.31
N SER A 196 8.82 -6.76 -1.14
CA SER A 196 10.17 -6.25 -1.00
C SER A 196 10.95 -7.13 -0.03
N LEU A 197 12.15 -7.53 -0.43
CA LEU A 197 13.10 -8.23 0.42
C LEU A 197 14.10 -7.21 0.96
N MET A 198 14.13 -7.05 2.28
CA MET A 198 14.96 -6.07 2.97
C MET A 198 16.06 -6.75 3.78
N LEU A 199 17.29 -6.30 3.60
CA LEU A 199 18.48 -6.76 4.30
C LEU A 199 18.79 -5.83 5.48
N ILE A 200 19.05 -6.41 6.66
CA ILE A 200 19.49 -5.63 7.82
C ILE A 200 21.01 -5.46 7.75
N ARG A 201 21.50 -4.23 7.52
CA ARG A 201 22.94 -4.00 7.28
C ARG A 201 23.80 -4.31 8.50
N ASN A 202 23.35 -3.89 9.68
CA ASN A 202 24.14 -3.96 10.91
C ASN A 202 24.14 -5.35 11.58
N LEU A 203 23.32 -6.30 11.10
CA LEU A 203 23.26 -7.66 11.64
C LEU A 203 24.04 -8.69 10.80
N ARG A 204 24.68 -8.30 9.70
CA ARG A 204 25.32 -9.24 8.76
C ARG A 204 26.56 -9.97 9.31
N ASN A 205 27.25 -9.40 10.29
CA ASN A 205 28.58 -9.84 10.72
C ASN A 205 28.65 -10.33 12.18
N ILE A 206 27.51 -10.61 12.80
CA ILE A 206 27.40 -11.12 14.18
C ILE A 206 26.85 -12.54 14.11
#